data_AF-A0AAD6ZEF4-F1
#
_entry.id   AF-A0AAD6ZEF4-F1
#
_cell.length_a   1.000
_cell.length_b   1.000
_cell.length_c   1.000
_cell.angle_alpha   90.00
_cell.angle_beta   90.00
_cell.angle_gamma   90.00
#
_symmetry.space_group_name_H-M   'P 1'
#
loop_
_entity.id
_entity.type
_entity.pdbx_description
1 polymer ?
#
loop_
_entity_poly.entity_id
_entity_poly.type
_entity_poly.pdbx_seq_one_letter_code
_entity_poly.pdbx_strand_id
1 'polypeptide(L)'
;MIEVLSLSDDFTLRPRDAEFFASLSLIASLLAGIQAQILSLSITQPGGQYKAINTLWISGLVLDVAAAAQSLFVSWWIALLSTKTGRKLEEHGLPHIRLSLYVLNINIITTYVWSGSGALSLVAGLLVLVWTAQPTVVAILTTGVASSTVVFRSIRKAVWGVTPSYELNLS
;
A
#
# COMPACT_ATOMS: atom_id res chain seq x y z
N MET A 1 15.64 10.48 -19.12
CA MET A 1 14.27 11.00 -19.25
C MET A 1 13.59 10.52 -20.55
N ILE A 2 13.80 9.25 -20.94
CA ILE A 2 13.23 8.65 -22.17
C ILE A 2 12.51 7.32 -21.86
N GLU A 3 12.75 6.71 -20.70
CA GLU A 3 12.17 5.41 -20.33
C GLU A 3 10.67 5.46 -19.94
N VAL A 4 10.14 6.63 -19.54
CA VAL A 4 8.72 6.80 -19.18
C VAL A 4 7.82 6.79 -20.43
N LEU A 5 8.35 7.11 -21.62
CA LEU A 5 7.59 7.13 -22.87
C LEU A 5 7.41 5.73 -23.46
N SER A 6 8.29 4.77 -23.16
CA SER A 6 8.16 3.38 -23.60
C SER A 6 7.03 2.62 -22.89
N LEU A 7 6.51 3.15 -21.77
CA LEU A 7 5.38 2.55 -21.05
C LEU A 7 4.02 2.96 -21.62
N SER A 8 3.99 3.90 -22.59
CA SER A 8 2.76 4.45 -23.18
C SER A 8 2.17 3.56 -24.27
N ASP A 9 2.99 2.79 -25.00
CA ASP A 9 2.53 2.07 -26.19
C ASP A 9 1.82 0.75 -25.88
N ASP A 10 1.93 0.25 -24.64
CA ASP A 10 1.31 -1.01 -24.20
C ASP A 10 0.16 -0.80 -23.19
N PHE A 11 -0.24 0.46 -22.95
CA PHE A 11 -1.32 0.80 -22.02
C PHE A 11 -2.69 0.56 -22.68
N THR A 12 -2.96 -0.69 -23.04
CA THR A 12 -4.29 -1.15 -23.40
C THR A 12 -5.15 -1.14 -22.14
N LEU A 13 -5.91 -0.05 -21.95
CA LEU A 13 -6.91 0.07 -20.89
C LEU A 13 -7.89 -1.10 -20.99
N ARG A 14 -7.75 -2.08 -20.08
CA ARG A 14 -8.62 -3.26 -20.07
C ARG A 14 -9.78 -3.01 -19.11
N PRO A 15 -11.00 -3.47 -19.43
CA PRO A 15 -12.14 -3.41 -18.50
C PRO A 15 -11.82 -4.05 -17.14
N ARG A 16 -10.94 -5.08 -17.13
CA ARG A 16 -10.42 -5.73 -15.93
C ARG A 16 -9.73 -4.77 -14.96
N ASP A 17 -9.07 -3.73 -15.47
CA ASP A 17 -8.34 -2.77 -14.62
C ASP A 17 -9.34 -1.93 -13.80
N ALA A 18 -10.50 -1.58 -14.38
CA ALA A 18 -11.56 -0.88 -13.66
C ALA A 18 -12.14 -1.72 -12.50
N GLU A 19 -12.31 -3.03 -12.71
CA GLU A 19 -12.78 -3.97 -11.66
C GLU A 19 -11.76 -4.09 -10.50
N PHE A 20 -10.47 -4.08 -10.83
CA PHE A 20 -9.40 -4.08 -9.82
C PHE A 20 -9.46 -2.84 -8.93
N PHE A 21 -9.59 -1.64 -9.51
CA PHE A 21 -9.72 -0.41 -8.72
C PHE A 21 -11.03 -0.34 -7.93
N ALA A 22 -12.13 -0.88 -8.47
CA ALA A 22 -13.37 -1.01 -7.70
C ALA A 22 -13.18 -1.93 -6.48
N SER A 23 -12.44 -3.03 -6.63
CA SER A 23 -12.09 -3.94 -5.53
C SER A 23 -11.18 -3.26 -4.51
N LEU A 24 -10.18 -2.48 -4.94
CA LEU A 24 -9.35 -1.67 -4.06
C LEU A 24 -10.17 -0.67 -3.23
N SER A 25 -11.19 -0.05 -3.83
CA SER A 25 -12.09 0.84 -3.10
C SER A 25 -12.84 0.11 -1.98
N LEU A 26 -13.29 -1.12 -2.22
CA LEU A 26 -13.98 -1.92 -1.21
C LEU A 26 -13.04 -2.27 -0.05
N ILE A 27 -11.80 -2.67 -0.37
CA ILE A 27 -10.78 -2.97 0.65
C ILE A 27 -10.46 -1.73 1.47
N ALA A 28 -10.20 -0.59 0.83
CA ALA A 28 -9.90 0.66 1.52
C ALA A 28 -11.07 1.11 2.42
N SER A 29 -12.31 0.97 1.94
CA SER A 29 -13.52 1.26 2.73
C SER A 29 -13.66 0.33 3.95
N LEU A 30 -13.30 -0.95 3.79
CA LEU A 30 -13.28 -1.91 4.90
C LEU A 30 -12.23 -1.52 5.96
N LEU A 31 -11.02 -1.15 5.53
CA LEU A 31 -9.95 -0.70 6.43
C LEU A 31 -10.35 0.57 7.20
N ALA A 32 -10.94 1.54 6.50
CA ALA A 32 -11.49 2.74 7.12
C ALA A 32 -12.56 2.40 8.18
N GLY A 33 -13.43 1.42 7.89
CA GLY A 33 -14.43 0.92 8.84
C GLY A 33 -13.81 0.31 10.09
N ILE A 34 -12.76 -0.52 9.95
CA ILE A 34 -12.02 -1.10 11.08
C ILE A 34 -11.38 0.01 11.92
N GLN A 35 -10.69 0.96 11.29
CA GLN A 35 -10.06 2.08 11.98
C GLN A 35 -11.08 2.96 12.71
N ALA A 36 -12.25 3.21 12.11
CA ALA A 36 -13.33 3.97 12.74
C ALA A 36 -13.85 3.27 14.02
N GLN A 37 -14.02 1.94 13.96
CA GLN A 37 -14.43 1.16 15.13
C GLN A 37 -13.39 1.23 16.24
N ILE A 38 -12.10 1.04 15.92
CA ILE A 38 -11.03 1.12 16.92
C ILE A 38 -10.94 2.52 17.51
N LEU A 39 -11.00 3.56 16.67
CA LEU A 39 -11.00 4.95 17.11
C LEU A 39 -12.13 5.26 18.09
N SER A 40 -13.33 4.70 17.86
CA SER A 40 -14.48 4.88 18.76
C SER A 40 -14.21 4.32 20.17
N LEU A 41 -13.39 3.27 20.27
CA LEU A 41 -12.99 2.68 21.55
C LEU A 41 -11.87 3.46 22.23
N SER A 42 -10.95 4.04 21.46
CA SER A 42 -9.77 4.73 22.00
C SER A 42 -10.00 6.21 22.32
N ILE A 43 -11.03 6.85 21.75
CA ILE A 43 -11.29 8.29 21.98
C ILE A 43 -11.75 8.61 23.41
N THR A 44 -12.32 7.64 24.11
CA THR A 44 -12.82 7.79 25.48
C THR A 44 -11.74 7.57 26.54
N GLN A 45 -10.54 7.11 26.15
CA GLN A 45 -9.48 6.77 27.08
C GLN A 45 -8.66 8.01 27.49
N PRO A 46 -8.53 8.31 28.79
CA PRO A 46 -7.72 9.43 29.26
C PRO A 46 -6.22 9.10 29.17
N GLY A 47 -5.42 10.04 28.66
CA GLY A 47 -3.95 9.94 28.66
C GLY A 47 -3.29 10.56 27.44
N GLY A 48 -2.04 11.02 27.59
CA GLY A 48 -1.27 11.61 26.49
C GLY A 48 -0.96 10.62 25.36
N GLN A 49 -0.76 9.35 25.70
CA GLN A 49 -0.47 8.28 24.73
C GLN A 49 -1.65 8.00 23.80
N TYR A 50 -2.88 8.02 24.33
CA TYR A 50 -4.10 7.85 23.54
C TYR A 50 -4.35 9.00 22.56
N LYS A 51 -3.87 10.21 22.85
CA LYS A 51 -3.92 11.31 21.87
C LYS A 51 -3.11 10.98 20.61
N ALA A 52 -1.87 10.50 20.79
CA ALA A 52 -1.02 10.12 19.67
C ALA A 52 -1.61 8.94 18.87
N ILE A 53 -2.15 7.95 19.56
CA ILE A 53 -2.86 6.81 18.96
C ILE A 53 -4.06 7.29 18.14
N ASN A 54 -4.89 8.19 18.69
CA ASN A 54 -6.05 8.73 17.99
C ASN A 54 -5.66 9.55 16.75
N THR A 55 -4.55 10.29 16.80
CA THR A 55 -4.03 11.00 15.62
C THR A 55 -3.63 10.02 14.51
N LEU A 56 -2.97 8.91 14.86
CA LEU A 56 -2.64 7.87 13.88
C LEU A 56 -3.92 7.27 13.26
N TRP A 57 -4.89 6.89 14.08
CA TRP A 57 -6.17 6.34 13.60
C TRP A 57 -6.92 7.30 12.68
N ILE A 58 -7.04 8.57 13.06
CA ILE A 58 -7.73 9.58 12.23
C ILE A 58 -6.99 9.78 10.91
N SER A 59 -5.65 9.88 10.95
CA SER A 59 -4.86 10.06 9.73
C SER A 59 -4.98 8.86 8.78
N GLY A 60 -4.94 7.63 9.32
CA GLY A 60 -5.14 6.42 8.54
C GLY A 60 -6.54 6.37 7.92
N LEU A 61 -7.56 6.72 8.70
CA LEU A 61 -8.96 6.67 8.27
C LEU A 61 -9.21 7.64 7.12
N VAL A 62 -8.70 8.87 7.22
CA VAL A 62 -8.83 9.87 6.16
C VAL A 62 -8.12 9.40 4.88
N LEU A 63 -6.94 8.79 5.01
CA LEU A 63 -6.19 8.24 3.87
C LEU A 63 -6.93 7.08 3.22
N ASP A 64 -7.51 6.16 4.00
CA ASP A 64 -8.26 5.01 3.48
C ASP A 64 -9.56 5.45 2.78
N VAL A 65 -10.30 6.40 3.35
CA VAL A 65 -11.51 6.97 2.70
C VAL A 65 -11.17 7.65 1.38
N ALA A 66 -10.11 8.44 1.36
CA ALA A 66 -9.71 9.14 0.14
C ALA A 66 -9.09 8.19 -0.90
N ALA A 67 -8.36 7.16 -0.47
CA ALA A 67 -7.92 6.09 -1.36
C ALA A 67 -9.11 5.36 -1.98
N ALA A 68 -10.17 5.09 -1.22
CA ALA A 68 -11.40 4.50 -1.73
C ALA A 68 -12.07 5.41 -2.78
N ALA A 69 -12.29 6.69 -2.44
CA ALA A 69 -12.89 7.66 -3.35
C ALA A 69 -12.07 7.82 -4.64
N GLN A 70 -10.75 7.89 -4.53
CA GLN A 70 -9.86 8.01 -5.68
C GLN A 70 -9.86 6.73 -6.53
N SER A 71 -9.93 5.54 -5.90
CA SER A 71 -10.04 4.26 -6.62
C SER A 71 -11.33 4.18 -7.43
N LEU A 72 -12.46 4.64 -6.88
CA LEU A 72 -13.72 4.73 -7.62
C LEU A 72 -13.62 5.72 -8.78
N PHE A 73 -12.99 6.86 -8.56
CA PHE A 73 -12.76 7.85 -9.61
C PHE A 73 -11.92 7.27 -10.75
N VAL A 74 -10.82 6.58 -10.44
CA VAL A 74 -9.96 5.89 -11.42
C VAL A 74 -10.74 4.80 -12.16
N SER A 75 -11.49 3.96 -11.44
CA SER A 75 -12.32 2.91 -12.03
C SER A 75 -13.35 3.49 -13.00
N TRP A 76 -14.07 4.54 -12.59
CA TRP A 76 -15.03 5.26 -13.42
C TRP A 76 -14.36 5.87 -14.67
N TRP A 77 -13.18 6.47 -14.51
CA TRP A 77 -12.45 7.09 -15.61
C TRP A 77 -11.96 6.07 -16.64
N ILE A 78 -11.43 4.92 -16.18
CA ILE A 78 -11.04 3.80 -17.04
C ILE A 78 -12.25 3.27 -17.81
N ALA A 79 -13.39 3.08 -17.12
CA ALA A 79 -14.61 2.63 -17.75
C ALA A 79 -15.08 3.60 -18.85
N LEU A 80 -15.03 4.91 -18.58
CA LEU A 80 -15.39 5.95 -19.55
C LEU A 80 -14.50 5.89 -20.81
N LEU A 81 -13.19 5.80 -20.64
CA LEU A 81 -12.23 5.71 -21.75
C LEU A 81 -12.33 4.39 -22.52
N SER A 82 -12.69 3.29 -21.83
CA SER A 82 -12.91 1.98 -22.46
C SER A 82 -14.17 1.92 -23.34
N THR A 83 -15.09 2.88 -23.23
CA THR A 83 -16.33 2.88 -24.03
C THR A 83 -16.09 3.28 -25.49
N LYS A 84 -17.08 3.01 -26.36
CA LYS A 84 -17.06 3.44 -27.77
C LYS A 84 -16.88 4.96 -27.93
N THR A 85 -17.26 5.75 -26.93
CA THR A 85 -17.05 7.20 -26.90
C THR A 85 -15.56 7.54 -26.82
N GLY A 86 -14.79 6.83 -26.00
CA GLY A 86 -13.33 7.01 -25.92
C GLY A 86 -12.63 6.77 -27.25
N ARG A 87 -13.02 5.70 -27.97
CA ARG A 87 -12.48 5.39 -29.31
C ARG A 87 -12.82 6.46 -30.36
N LYS A 88 -14.04 7.00 -30.32
CA LYS A 88 -14.43 8.10 -31.21
C LYS A 88 -13.64 9.39 -30.95
N LEU A 89 -13.31 9.68 -29.69
CA LEU A 89 -12.43 10.80 -29.35
C LEU A 89 -11.00 10.58 -29.86
N GLU A 90 -10.54 9.34 -29.91
CA GLU A 90 -9.21 8.96 -30.41
C GLU A 90 -9.11 9.15 -31.93
N GLU A 91 -10.14 8.74 -32.67
CA GLU A 91 -10.24 8.95 -34.12
C GLU A 91 -10.18 10.44 -34.52
N HIS A 92 -10.59 11.34 -33.63
CA HIS A 92 -10.57 12.79 -33.88
C HIS A 92 -9.21 13.45 -33.54
N GLY A 93 -8.19 12.67 -33.15
CA GLY A 93 -6.81 13.15 -32.98
C GLY A 93 -6.65 14.21 -31.91
N LEU A 94 -7.59 14.32 -30.96
CA LEU A 94 -7.60 15.39 -29.98
C LEU A 94 -6.43 15.23 -29.00
N PRO A 95 -5.58 16.26 -28.82
CA PRO A 95 -4.44 16.22 -27.89
C PRO A 95 -4.85 15.99 -26.42
N HIS A 96 -6.14 16.09 -26.11
CA HIS A 96 -6.70 15.88 -24.77
C HIS A 96 -6.63 14.43 -24.29
N ILE A 97 -6.52 13.43 -25.18
CA ILE A 97 -6.38 12.03 -24.77
C ILE A 97 -5.04 11.76 -24.09
N ARG A 98 -3.95 12.35 -24.59
CA ARG A 98 -2.63 12.19 -23.95
C ARG A 98 -2.61 12.81 -22.56
N LEU A 99 -3.26 13.97 -22.40
CA LEU A 99 -3.41 14.62 -21.10
C LEU A 99 -4.27 13.77 -20.15
N SER A 100 -5.37 13.17 -20.64
CA SER A 100 -6.24 12.32 -19.80
C SER A 100 -5.53 11.04 -19.33
N LEU A 101 -4.71 10.42 -20.18
CA LEU A 101 -3.87 9.27 -19.81
C LEU A 101 -2.80 9.65 -18.79
N TYR A 102 -2.17 10.81 -18.94
CA TYR A 102 -1.18 11.30 -17.98
C TYR A 102 -1.81 11.57 -16.60
N VAL A 103 -2.96 12.24 -16.58
CA VAL A 103 -3.74 12.47 -15.34
C VAL A 103 -4.19 11.15 -14.71
N LEU A 104 -4.59 10.18 -15.53
CA LEU A 104 -4.96 8.85 -15.05
C LEU A 104 -3.77 8.15 -14.37
N ASN A 105 -2.59 8.20 -14.98
CA ASN A 105 -1.40 7.54 -14.45
C ASN A 105 -0.96 8.17 -13.10
N ILE A 106 -1.04 9.50 -12.97
CA ILE A 106 -0.82 10.18 -11.68
C ILE A 106 -1.83 9.73 -10.63
N ASN A 107 -3.11 9.63 -10.99
CA ASN A 107 -4.14 9.20 -10.05
C ASN A 107 -3.93 7.76 -9.59
N ILE A 108 -3.56 6.86 -10.50
CA ILE A 108 -3.21 5.46 -10.17
C ILE A 108 -2.08 5.39 -9.15
N ILE A 109 -0.97 6.09 -9.41
CA ILE A 109 0.19 6.13 -8.50
C ILE A 109 -0.24 6.68 -7.13
N THR A 110 -1.01 7.77 -7.15
CA THR A 110 -1.49 8.42 -5.93
C THR A 110 -2.39 7.48 -5.12
N THR A 111 -3.30 6.74 -5.75
CA THR A 111 -4.14 5.74 -5.09
C THR A 111 -3.32 4.69 -4.34
N TYR A 112 -2.25 4.16 -4.96
CA TYR A 112 -1.37 3.20 -4.29
C TYR A 112 -0.66 3.80 -3.09
N VAL A 113 -0.18 5.04 -3.21
CA VAL A 113 0.51 5.74 -2.11
C VAL A 113 -0.45 5.97 -0.94
N TRP A 114 -1.68 6.41 -1.20
CA TRP A 114 -2.66 6.69 -0.16
C TRP A 114 -3.10 5.41 0.54
N SER A 115 -3.45 4.37 -0.22
CA SER A 115 -3.85 3.07 0.32
C SER A 115 -2.72 2.42 1.14
N GLY A 116 -1.49 2.46 0.63
CA GLY A 116 -0.33 1.93 1.36
C GLY A 116 -0.07 2.71 2.66
N SER A 117 -0.20 4.03 2.63
CA SER A 117 0.01 4.88 3.81
C SER A 117 -1.09 4.68 4.86
N GLY A 118 -2.36 4.53 4.45
CA GLY A 118 -3.48 4.22 5.34
C GLY A 118 -3.32 2.87 6.04
N ALA A 119 -2.95 1.83 5.28
CA ALA A 119 -2.64 0.51 5.83
C ALA A 119 -1.44 0.53 6.79
N LEU A 120 -0.37 1.27 6.48
CA LEU A 120 0.76 1.44 7.38
C LEU A 120 0.36 2.15 8.68
N SER A 121 -0.49 3.18 8.57
CA SER A 121 -1.04 3.87 9.74
C SER A 121 -1.88 2.94 10.61
N LEU A 122 -2.67 2.04 10.00
CA LEU A 122 -3.41 1.00 10.72
C LEU A 122 -2.47 0.11 11.53
N VAL A 123 -1.43 -0.43 10.90
CA VAL A 123 -0.47 -1.32 11.56
C VAL A 123 0.29 -0.59 12.67
N ALA A 124 0.74 0.64 12.41
CA ALA A 124 1.41 1.46 13.41
C ALA A 124 0.49 1.77 14.61
N GLY A 125 -0.76 2.17 14.34
CA GLY A 125 -1.78 2.41 15.37
C GLY A 125 -2.04 1.16 16.22
N LEU A 126 -2.17 -0.02 15.59
CA LEU A 126 -2.34 -1.30 16.30
C LEU A 126 -1.13 -1.60 17.19
N LEU A 127 0.08 -1.46 16.65
CA LEU A 127 1.32 -1.72 17.40
C LEU A 127 1.42 -0.82 18.63
N VAL A 128 1.17 0.48 18.46
CA VAL A 128 1.21 1.42 19.58
C VAL A 128 0.09 1.09 20.59
N LEU A 129 -1.11 0.77 20.12
CA LEU A 129 -2.23 0.39 20.99
C LEU A 129 -1.89 -0.85 21.85
N VAL A 130 -1.41 -1.92 21.21
CA VAL A 130 -1.01 -3.15 21.92
C VAL A 130 0.14 -2.89 22.88
N TRP A 131 1.12 -2.08 22.47
CA TRP A 131 2.23 -1.67 23.34
C TRP A 131 1.74 -0.89 24.57
N THR A 132 0.77 0.00 24.42
CA THR A 132 0.22 0.75 25.55
C THR A 132 -0.63 -0.10 26.49
N ALA A 133 -1.35 -1.10 25.95
CA ALA A 133 -2.19 -1.99 26.76
C ALA A 133 -1.37 -3.06 27.50
N GLN A 134 -0.37 -3.65 26.84
CA GLN A 134 0.41 -4.78 27.37
C GLN A 134 1.89 -4.70 26.93
N PRO A 135 2.67 -3.72 27.44
CA PRO A 135 4.04 -3.49 26.97
C PRO A 135 4.95 -4.71 27.18
N THR A 136 4.75 -5.43 28.29
CA THR A 136 5.54 -6.62 28.65
C THR A 136 5.37 -7.76 27.65
N VAL A 137 4.14 -8.02 27.20
CA VAL A 137 3.84 -9.11 26.25
C VAL A 137 4.50 -8.80 24.90
N VAL A 138 4.40 -7.56 24.43
CA VAL A 138 5.02 -7.14 23.16
C VAL A 138 6.55 -7.22 23.24
N ALA A 139 7.15 -6.80 24.35
CA ALA A 139 8.59 -6.89 24.56
C ALA A 139 9.09 -8.35 24.51
N ILE A 140 8.37 -9.28 25.13
CA ILE A 140 8.72 -10.71 25.11
C ILE A 140 8.65 -11.27 23.68
N LEU A 141 7.55 -11.00 22.96
CA LEU A 141 7.36 -11.49 21.59
C LEU A 141 8.39 -10.92 20.61
N THR A 142 8.63 -9.61 20.67
CA THR A 142 9.63 -8.95 19.81
C THR A 142 11.03 -9.46 20.08
N THR A 143 11.40 -9.66 21.35
CA THR A 143 12.69 -10.26 21.73
C THR A 143 12.80 -11.71 21.24
N GLY A 144 11.71 -12.49 21.31
CA GLY A 144 11.66 -13.87 20.82
C GLY A 144 11.80 -13.99 19.30
N VAL A 145 11.17 -13.09 18.53
CA VAL A 145 11.32 -13.05 17.06
C VAL A 145 12.72 -12.58 16.66
N ALA A 146 13.24 -11.56 17.34
CA ALA A 146 14.60 -11.08 17.12
C ALA A 146 15.65 -12.15 17.42
N SER A 147 15.51 -12.89 18.53
CA SER A 147 16.41 -14.00 18.83
C SER A 147 16.30 -15.11 17.79
N SER A 148 15.09 -15.49 17.38
CA SER A 148 14.86 -16.52 16.36
C SER A 148 15.50 -16.16 15.01
N THR A 149 15.41 -14.90 14.58
CA THR A 149 16.03 -14.46 13.31
C THR A 149 17.56 -14.45 13.37
N VAL A 150 18.15 -14.09 14.52
CA VAL A 150 19.61 -14.17 14.74
C VAL A 150 20.07 -15.62 14.73
N VAL A 151 19.37 -16.53 15.41
CA VAL A 151 19.69 -17.96 15.42
C VAL A 151 19.58 -18.53 14.00
N PHE A 152 18.50 -18.25 13.28
CA PHE A 152 18.31 -18.72 11.92
C PHE A 152 19.41 -18.23 10.97
N ARG A 153 19.79 -16.95 11.07
CA ARG A 153 20.93 -16.40 10.31
C ARG A 153 22.24 -17.10 10.64
N SER A 154 22.47 -17.44 11.91
CA SER A 154 23.69 -18.12 12.37
C SER A 154 23.75 -19.56 11.84
N ILE A 155 22.65 -20.31 11.92
CA ILE A 155 22.53 -21.66 11.35
C ILE A 155 22.73 -21.62 9.84
N ARG A 156 22.09 -20.68 9.14
CA ARG A 156 22.26 -20.53 7.68
C ARG A 156 23.72 -20.30 7.31
N LYS A 157 24.44 -19.45 8.06
CA LYS A 157 25.88 -19.25 7.87
C LYS A 157 26.69 -20.52 8.16
N ALA A 158 26.35 -21.29 9.18
CA ALA A 158 27.06 -22.53 9.49
C ALA A 158 26.84 -23.63 8.44
N VAL A 159 25.61 -23.77 7.93
CA VAL A 159 25.24 -24.81 6.95
C VAL A 159 25.74 -24.47 5.55
N TRP A 160 25.66 -23.20 5.14
CA TRP A 160 25.94 -22.79 3.75
C TRP A 160 27.21 -21.95 3.59
N GLY A 161 27.86 -21.55 4.69
CA GLY A 161 29.08 -20.73 4.68
C GLY A 161 30.37 -21.53 4.54
N VAL A 162 30.29 -22.86 4.45
CA VAL A 162 31.43 -23.67 4.01
C VAL A 162 31.39 -23.74 2.48
N THR A 163 31.79 -22.66 1.81
CA THR A 163 32.35 -22.79 0.47
C THR A 163 33.74 -23.40 0.66
N PRO A 164 34.02 -24.62 0.18
CA PRO A 164 35.37 -25.14 0.18
C PRO A 164 36.20 -24.21 -0.71
N SER A 165 37.17 -23.52 -0.12
CA SER A 165 38.21 -22.85 -0.88
C SER A 165 39.07 -23.96 -1.48
N TYR A 166 38.71 -24.43 -2.67
CA TYR A 166 39.61 -25.24 -3.48
C TYR A 166 40.74 -24.30 -3.92
N GLU A 167 41.77 -24.19 -3.07
CA GLU A 167 43.05 -23.66 -3.51
C GLU A 167 43.58 -24.62 -4.59
N LEU A 168 43.30 -24.27 -5.84
CA LEU A 168 44.00 -24.78 -7.01
C LEU A 168 45.46 -24.32 -6.90
N ASN A 169 46.27 -25.10 -6.17
CA ASN A 169 47.71 -25.12 -6.34
C ASN A 169 47.99 -25.74 -7.71
N LEU A 170 47.95 -24.90 -8.75
CA LEU A 170 48.53 -25.21 -10.05
C LEU A 170 50.02 -24.84 -9.97
N SER A 171 50.82 -25.89 -9.74
CA SER A 171 52.26 -25.95 -10.01
C SER A 171 52.55 -25.84 -11.50
#